data_AF-A0A382WHY9-F1
#
_entry.id   AF-A0A382WHY9-F1
#
_cell.length_a   1.000
_cell.length_b   1.000
_cell.length_c   1.000
_cell.angle_alpha   90.00
_cell.angle_beta   90.00
_cell.angle_gamma   90.00
#
_symmetry.space_group_name_H-M   'P 1'
#
loop_
_entity.id
_entity.type
_entity.pdbx_description
1 polymer ?
#
loop_
_entity_poly.entity_id
_entity_poly.type
_entity_poly.pdbx_seq_one_letter_code
_entity_poly.pdbx_strand_id
1 'polypeptide(L)'
;MKKGKTKTHHYEAIARGLTIVGMMGQRYLQTKEVHEKLDSLGFEVSRKTVERDLQKLPELFPQHVFVNDQSKPYGYKSPQGARKISGMTPEQAICLQLAFEYLYPLLPNRSLEPITPYLKEAEAILEMNATKRMRNWKNKVLTLNEGFNLKPAKIKKGILPTIQSSLWEGKQIKVKYTSAYKNKLKTYTLHPVGLV
;
A
#
# COMPACT_ATOMS: atom_id res chain seq x y z
N MET A 1 -17.86 -29.96 27.73
CA MET A 1 -16.59 -30.31 27.07
C MET A 1 -15.70 -29.07 27.00
N LYS A 2 -14.56 -29.08 27.70
CA LYS A 2 -13.60 -27.95 27.71
C LYS A 2 -12.89 -27.90 26.36
N LYS A 3 -13.13 -26.88 25.53
CA LYS A 3 -12.35 -26.64 24.30
C LYS A 3 -10.89 -26.40 24.71
N GLY A 4 -10.01 -27.31 24.31
CA GLY A 4 -8.59 -27.24 24.61
C GLY A 4 -7.97 -26.01 23.97
N LYS A 5 -7.18 -25.25 24.75
CA LYS A 5 -6.34 -24.17 24.23
C LYS A 5 -5.33 -24.79 23.28
N THR A 6 -5.50 -24.54 21.98
CA THR A 6 -4.52 -24.85 20.95
C THR A 6 -3.22 -24.12 21.30
N LYS A 7 -2.10 -24.85 21.33
CA LYS A 7 -0.78 -24.29 21.57
C LYS A 7 -0.49 -23.30 20.45
N THR A 8 -0.42 -22.01 20.75
CA THR A 8 -0.04 -20.97 19.78
C THR A 8 1.30 -21.35 19.17
N HIS A 9 1.34 -21.65 17.87
CA HIS A 9 2.59 -21.95 17.19
C HIS A 9 3.47 -20.69 17.23
N HIS A 10 4.79 -20.84 17.45
CA HIS A 10 5.73 -19.71 17.52
C HIS A 10 5.60 -18.76 16.30
N TYR A 11 5.33 -19.33 15.13
CA TYR A 11 5.03 -18.61 13.89
C TYR A 11 3.80 -17.70 13.98
N GLU A 12 2.71 -18.15 14.61
CA GLU A 12 1.48 -17.35 14.78
C GLU A 12 1.71 -16.14 15.69
N ALA A 13 2.58 -16.28 16.70
CA ALA A 13 2.94 -15.16 17.57
C ALA A 13 3.77 -14.10 16.84
N ILE A 14 4.70 -14.52 15.98
CA ILE A 14 5.49 -13.62 15.15
C ILE A 14 4.59 -12.92 14.11
N ALA A 15 3.76 -13.68 13.38
CA ALA A 15 2.85 -13.14 12.39
C ALA A 15 1.87 -12.11 12.99
N ARG A 16 1.34 -12.42 14.18
CA ARG A 16 0.49 -11.50 14.94
C ARG A 16 1.26 -10.25 15.37
N GLY A 17 2.48 -10.39 15.89
CA GLY A 17 3.33 -9.26 16.28
C GLY A 17 3.59 -8.30 15.12
N LEU A 18 4.00 -8.83 13.96
CA LEU A 18 4.21 -8.03 12.75
C LEU A 18 2.93 -7.35 12.26
N THR A 19 1.80 -8.05 12.36
CA THR A 19 0.49 -7.51 12.01
C THR A 19 0.11 -6.34 12.94
N ILE A 20 0.33 -6.46 14.25
CA ILE A 20 0.10 -5.38 15.21
C ILE A 20 1.00 -4.17 14.90
N VAL A 21 2.28 -4.38 14.59
CA VAL A 21 3.20 -3.30 14.19
C VAL A 21 2.69 -2.61 12.92
N GLY A 22 2.23 -3.37 11.93
CA GLY A 22 1.66 -2.83 10.68
C GLY A 22 0.37 -2.02 10.89
N MET A 23 -0.39 -2.27 11.96
CA MET A 23 -1.57 -1.50 12.32
C MET A 23 -1.25 -0.15 12.98
N MET A 24 -0.03 0.06 13.45
CA MET A 24 0.33 1.28 14.19
C MET A 24 0.34 2.49 13.26
N GLY A 25 -0.48 3.49 13.60
CA GLY A 25 -0.54 4.77 12.94
C GLY A 25 -0.17 5.90 13.89
N GLN A 26 -0.40 7.15 13.47
CA GLN A 26 -0.14 8.32 14.32
C GLN A 26 -1.17 8.47 15.46
N ARG A 27 -2.35 7.84 15.33
CA ARG A 27 -3.37 7.76 16.39
C ARG A 27 -3.02 6.66 17.39
N TYR A 28 -3.23 6.95 18.68
CA TYR A 28 -3.17 5.93 19.73
C TYR A 28 -4.26 4.87 19.53
N LEU A 29 -3.84 3.61 19.60
CA LEU A 29 -4.69 2.43 19.66
C LEU A 29 -4.63 1.82 21.05
N GLN A 30 -5.79 1.46 21.59
CA GLN A 30 -5.90 0.70 22.82
C GLN A 30 -5.91 -0.82 22.54
N THR A 31 -5.56 -1.63 23.53
CA THR A 31 -5.59 -3.11 23.42
C THR A 31 -6.92 -3.65 22.91
N LYS A 32 -8.05 -3.01 23.26
CA LYS A 32 -9.38 -3.42 22.78
C LYS A 32 -9.50 -3.25 21.26
N GLU A 33 -9.09 -2.11 20.72
CA GLU A 33 -9.15 -1.82 19.28
C GLU A 33 -8.19 -2.71 18.48
N VAL A 34 -7.01 -3.01 19.02
CA VAL A 34 -6.06 -3.94 18.39
C VAL A 34 -6.63 -5.36 18.38
N HIS A 35 -7.28 -5.78 19.47
CA HIS A 35 -7.91 -7.10 19.56
C HIS A 35 -9.06 -7.25 18.55
N GLU A 36 -9.96 -6.28 18.45
CA GLU A 36 -11.05 -6.28 17.46
C GLU A 36 -10.55 -6.36 16.01
N LYS A 37 -9.45 -5.66 15.70
CA LYS A 37 -8.82 -5.73 14.37
C LYS A 37 -8.13 -7.06 14.08
N LEU A 38 -7.55 -7.70 15.09
CA LEU A 38 -6.95 -9.02 14.92
C LEU A 38 -8.03 -10.08 14.72
N ASP A 39 -9.14 -9.96 15.44
CA ASP A 39 -10.29 -10.87 15.30
C ASP A 39 -10.90 -10.78 13.90
N SER A 40 -11.05 -9.56 13.35
CA SER A 40 -11.55 -9.36 11.97
C SER A 40 -10.59 -9.87 10.89
N LEU A 41 -9.30 -10.00 11.20
CA LEU A 41 -8.29 -10.61 10.33
C LEU A 41 -8.18 -12.13 10.53
N GLY A 42 -9.00 -12.74 11.39
CA GLY A 42 -9.06 -14.18 11.61
C GLY A 42 -8.09 -14.72 12.66
N PHE A 43 -7.49 -13.87 13.50
CA PHE A 43 -6.64 -14.32 14.61
C PHE A 43 -7.49 -14.71 15.83
N GLU A 44 -7.57 -16.01 16.15
CA GLU A 44 -8.24 -16.51 17.35
C GLU A 44 -7.39 -16.31 18.62
N VAL A 45 -7.30 -15.08 19.12
CA VAL A 45 -6.50 -14.73 20.30
C VAL A 45 -7.29 -14.01 21.37
N SER A 46 -6.95 -14.26 22.62
CA SER A 46 -7.56 -13.55 23.75
C SER A 46 -7.02 -12.13 23.89
N ARG A 47 -7.82 -11.22 24.45
CA ARG A 47 -7.39 -9.86 24.78
C ARG A 47 -6.14 -9.82 25.67
N LYS A 48 -5.98 -10.77 26.61
CA LYS A 48 -4.77 -10.90 27.45
C LYS A 48 -3.53 -11.26 26.63
N THR A 49 -3.68 -12.05 25.58
CA THR A 49 -2.58 -12.37 24.65
C THR A 49 -2.14 -11.11 23.90
N VAL A 50 -3.10 -10.35 23.38
CA VAL A 50 -2.83 -9.08 22.68
C VAL A 50 -2.17 -8.06 23.61
N GLU A 51 -2.62 -7.96 24.86
CA GLU A 51 -2.01 -7.10 25.87
C GLU A 51 -0.55 -7.45 26.13
N ARG A 52 -0.26 -8.74 26.33
CA ARG A 52 1.12 -9.23 26.52
C ARG A 52 2.01 -8.99 25.31
N ASP A 53 1.47 -9.15 24.11
CA ASP A 53 2.22 -8.88 22.88
C ASP A 53 2.52 -7.39 22.76
N LEU A 54 1.51 -6.53 22.96
CA LEU A 54 1.66 -5.07 22.95
C LEU A 54 2.66 -4.56 24.00
N GLN A 55 2.77 -5.20 25.16
CA GLN A 55 3.78 -4.84 26.18
C GLN A 55 5.22 -5.08 25.71
N LYS A 56 5.45 -6.08 24.85
CA LYS A 56 6.78 -6.42 24.34
C LYS A 56 7.18 -5.63 23.10
N LEU A 57 6.20 -5.17 22.33
CA LEU A 57 6.46 -4.53 21.03
C LEU A 57 7.27 -3.23 21.09
N PRO A 58 7.13 -2.33 22.09
CA PRO A 58 7.98 -1.15 22.19
C PRO A 58 9.47 -1.49 22.35
N GLU A 59 9.80 -2.58 23.05
CA GLU A 59 11.18 -3.05 23.22
C GLU A 59 11.72 -3.73 21.95
N LEU A 60 10.89 -4.54 21.29
CA LEU A 60 11.27 -5.27 20.08
C LEU A 60 11.32 -4.36 18.83
N PHE A 61 10.48 -3.33 18.77
CA PHE A 61 10.32 -2.43 17.64
C PHE A 61 10.28 -0.95 18.07
N PRO A 62 11.33 -0.43 18.72
CA PRO A 62 11.34 0.92 19.30
C PRO A 62 11.16 2.03 18.25
N GLN A 63 11.50 1.75 16.99
CA GLN A 63 11.33 2.68 15.87
C GLN A 63 9.90 2.68 15.30
N HIS A 64 9.05 1.71 15.67
CA HIS A 64 7.72 1.53 15.07
C HIS A 64 6.58 1.53 16.08
N VAL A 65 6.87 1.29 17.37
CA VAL A 65 5.87 1.24 18.43
C VAL A 65 6.32 2.10 19.60
N PHE A 66 5.54 3.14 19.86
CA PHE A 66 5.61 3.96 21.05
C PHE A 66 4.43 3.62 21.96
N VAL A 67 4.69 3.50 23.26
CA VAL A 67 3.66 3.31 24.29
C VAL A 67 3.53 4.59 25.10
N ASN A 68 2.29 5.02 25.30
CA ASN A 68 1.95 5.97 26.36
C ASN A 68 1.43 5.18 27.56
N ASP A 69 2.27 5.09 28.58
CA ASP A 69 2.03 4.37 29.84
C ASP A 69 1.63 5.31 31.00
N GLN A 70 1.40 6.60 30.73
CA GLN A 70 1.07 7.61 31.75
C GLN A 70 -0.25 7.36 32.47
N SER A 71 -1.23 6.74 31.79
CA SER A 71 -2.52 6.38 32.39
C SER A 71 -3.12 5.15 31.71
N LYS A 72 -3.90 4.38 32.46
CA LYS A 72 -4.65 3.25 31.91
C LYS A 72 -5.97 3.75 31.29
N PRO A 73 -6.40 3.20 30.14
CA PRO A 73 -5.73 2.16 29.36
C PRO A 73 -4.54 2.68 28.55
N TYR A 74 -3.45 1.91 28.48
CA TYR A 74 -2.27 2.27 27.71
C TYR A 74 -2.59 2.44 26.22
N GLY A 75 -1.97 3.45 25.61
CA GLY A 75 -2.12 3.76 24.20
C GLY A 75 -0.85 3.42 23.42
N TYR A 76 -1.00 2.77 22.28
CA TYR A 76 0.10 2.40 21.40
C TYR A 76 -0.02 3.14 20.06
N LYS A 77 1.07 3.72 19.58
CA LYS A 77 1.10 4.41 18.27
C LYS A 77 2.45 4.20 17.59
N SER A 78 2.53 4.61 16.33
CA SER A 78 3.81 4.75 15.64
C SER A 78 4.53 6.04 16.09
N PRO A 79 5.85 5.99 16.37
CA PRO A 79 6.64 7.20 16.61
C PRO A 79 6.53 8.20 15.45
N GLN A 80 6.76 9.49 15.74
CA GLN A 80 6.84 10.49 14.67
C GLN A 80 8.06 10.20 13.79
N GLY A 81 7.87 10.19 12.47
CA GLY A 81 8.93 9.86 11.51
C GLY A 81 9.22 8.36 11.37
N ALA A 82 8.49 7.49 12.07
CA ALA A 82 8.61 6.05 11.89
C ALA A 82 8.29 5.65 10.44
N ARG A 83 9.23 4.95 9.80
CA ARG A 83 8.97 4.34 8.49
C ARG A 83 8.00 3.18 8.70
N LYS A 84 6.98 3.03 7.84
CA LYS A 84 6.20 1.78 7.81
C LYS A 84 7.15 0.66 7.37
N ILE A 85 7.30 -0.37 8.21
CA ILE A 85 8.00 -1.60 7.83
C ILE A 85 6.93 -2.64 7.58
N SER A 86 6.76 -3.05 6.33
CA SER A 86 5.98 -4.21 5.96
C SER A 86 6.80 -5.51 6.07
N GLY A 87 8.09 -5.41 6.39
CA GLY A 87 9.02 -6.55 6.39
C GLY A 87 9.32 -7.04 4.98
N MET A 88 9.17 -6.16 4.00
CA MET A 88 9.29 -6.48 2.59
C MET A 88 10.72 -6.93 2.26
N THR A 89 10.81 -8.10 1.63
CA THR A 89 12.07 -8.63 1.10
C THR A 89 12.45 -7.93 -0.20
N PRO A 90 13.74 -7.92 -0.59
CA PRO A 90 14.15 -7.38 -1.90
C PRO A 90 13.38 -7.99 -3.08
N GLU A 91 13.03 -9.28 -3.03
CA GLU A 91 12.23 -9.96 -4.06
C GLU A 91 10.82 -9.37 -4.16
N GLN A 92 10.15 -9.17 -3.01
CA GLN A 92 8.84 -8.53 -2.94
C GLN A 92 8.90 -7.07 -3.42
N ALA A 93 9.98 -6.35 -3.11
CA ALA A 93 10.17 -4.98 -3.55
C ALA A 93 10.26 -4.84 -5.07
N ILE A 94 11.01 -5.73 -5.76
CA ILE A 94 11.04 -5.76 -7.24
C ILE A 94 9.64 -6.04 -7.79
N CYS A 95 8.97 -7.06 -7.26
CA CYS A 95 7.65 -7.46 -7.74
C CYS A 95 6.64 -6.32 -7.60
N LEU A 96 6.65 -5.62 -6.46
CA LEU A 96 5.75 -4.49 -6.22
C LEU A 96 6.04 -3.32 -7.16
N GLN A 97 7.32 -2.98 -7.38
CA GLN A 97 7.68 -1.92 -8.34
C GLN A 97 7.22 -2.25 -9.76
N LEU A 98 7.47 -3.48 -10.22
CA LEU A 98 7.04 -3.92 -11.56
C LEU A 98 5.52 -3.90 -11.72
N ALA A 99 4.80 -4.45 -10.73
CA ALA A 99 3.35 -4.44 -10.73
C ALA A 99 2.81 -3.00 -10.77
N PHE A 100 3.42 -2.09 -9.99
CA PHE A 100 3.01 -0.70 -9.96
C PHE A 100 3.23 0.02 -11.29
N GLU A 101 4.41 -0.13 -11.88
CA GLU A 101 4.74 0.50 -13.16
C GLU A 101 3.79 0.04 -14.28
N TYR A 102 3.44 -1.24 -14.28
CA TYR A 102 2.49 -1.81 -15.24
C TYR A 102 1.04 -1.34 -15.00
N LEU A 103 0.60 -1.32 -13.74
CA LEU A 103 -0.78 -1.00 -13.38
C LEU A 103 -1.04 0.51 -13.29
N TYR A 104 -0.01 1.36 -13.21
CA TYR A 104 -0.14 2.79 -13.00
C TYR A 104 -1.18 3.49 -13.90
N PRO A 105 -1.27 3.20 -15.21
CA PRO A 105 -2.27 3.83 -16.08
C PRO A 105 -3.71 3.44 -15.74
N LEU A 106 -3.91 2.26 -15.15
CA LEU A 106 -5.21 1.70 -14.78
C LEU A 106 -5.67 2.14 -13.40
N LEU A 107 -4.75 2.56 -12.52
CA LEU A 107 -5.06 2.89 -11.14
C LEU A 107 -5.64 4.31 -11.01
N PRO A 108 -6.78 4.49 -10.31
CA PRO A 108 -7.30 5.82 -10.01
C PRO A 108 -6.39 6.52 -8.99
N ASN A 109 -6.04 7.79 -9.24
CA ASN A 109 -5.03 8.50 -8.42
C ASN A 109 -5.31 8.51 -6.91
N ARG A 110 -6.59 8.55 -6.50
CA ARG A 110 -6.96 8.53 -5.08
C ARG A 110 -6.66 7.20 -4.39
N SER A 111 -6.65 6.08 -5.13
CA SER A 111 -6.32 4.76 -4.56
C SER A 111 -4.82 4.56 -4.34
N LEU A 112 -3.98 5.51 -4.75
CA LEU A 112 -2.52 5.43 -4.63
C LEU A 112 -2.00 5.93 -3.28
N GLU A 113 -2.73 6.78 -2.58
CA GLU A 113 -2.28 7.34 -1.29
C GLU A 113 -1.96 6.25 -0.25
N PRO A 114 -2.80 5.21 -0.05
CA PRO A 114 -2.50 4.15 0.91
C PRO A 114 -1.30 3.29 0.50
N ILE A 115 -1.03 3.17 -0.80
CA ILE A 115 0.03 2.32 -1.38
C ILE A 115 1.39 3.04 -1.42
N THR A 116 1.38 4.37 -1.50
CA THR A 116 2.60 5.21 -1.61
C THR A 116 3.68 4.87 -0.58
N PRO A 117 3.38 4.62 0.72
CA PRO A 117 4.40 4.23 1.69
C PRO A 117 5.12 2.92 1.34
N TYR A 118 4.40 1.93 0.79
CA TYR A 118 4.97 0.63 0.40
C TYR A 118 5.85 0.75 -0.84
N LEU A 119 5.52 1.66 -1.77
CA LEU A 119 6.38 1.95 -2.91
C LEU A 119 7.70 2.61 -2.48
N LYS A 120 7.63 3.57 -1.56
CA LYS A 120 8.82 4.19 -0.96
C LYS A 120 9.66 3.18 -0.17
N GLU A 121 9.01 2.26 0.54
CA GLU A 121 9.68 1.17 1.23
C GLU A 121 10.40 0.25 0.22
N ALA A 122 9.72 -0.14 -0.86
CA ALA A 122 10.30 -0.96 -1.92
C ALA A 122 11.51 -0.30 -2.57
N GLU A 123 11.43 1.00 -2.89
CA GLU A 123 12.56 1.79 -3.39
C GLU A 123 13.76 1.74 -2.42
N ALA A 124 13.52 2.04 -1.14
CA ALA A 124 14.57 2.04 -0.13
C ALA A 124 15.21 0.65 0.05
N ILE A 125 14.42 -0.43 0.04
CA ILE A 125 14.92 -1.81 0.13
C ILE A 125 15.81 -2.14 -1.07
N LEU A 126 15.42 -1.74 -2.28
CA LEU A 126 16.20 -2.00 -3.47
C LEU A 126 17.52 -1.21 -3.48
N GLU A 127 17.51 0.01 -2.96
CA GLU A 127 18.73 0.80 -2.82
C GLU A 127 19.70 0.21 -1.79
N MET A 128 19.20 -0.19 -0.62
CA MET A 128 20.03 -0.59 0.52
C MET A 128 20.42 -2.07 0.51
N ASN A 129 19.48 -2.97 0.19
CA ASN A 129 19.61 -4.41 0.49
C ASN A 129 19.65 -5.29 -0.76
N ALA A 130 19.34 -4.76 -1.94
CA ALA A 130 19.25 -5.59 -3.14
C ALA A 130 20.59 -5.73 -3.88
N THR A 131 20.75 -6.89 -4.52
CA THR A 131 21.90 -7.13 -5.39
C THR A 131 21.87 -6.20 -6.61
N LYS A 132 23.03 -5.98 -7.26
CA LYS A 132 23.10 -5.22 -8.52
C LYS A 132 22.17 -5.78 -9.60
N ARG A 133 21.96 -7.10 -9.63
CA ARG A 133 21.06 -7.76 -10.59
C ARG A 133 19.60 -7.37 -10.35
N MET A 134 19.19 -7.37 -9.08
CA MET A 134 17.83 -7.03 -8.65
C MET A 134 17.48 -5.57 -8.94
N ARG A 135 18.36 -4.63 -8.59
CA ARG A 135 18.19 -3.20 -8.92
C ARG A 135 18.05 -2.94 -10.42
N ASN A 136 18.77 -3.71 -11.24
CA ASN A 136 18.75 -3.56 -12.69
C ASN A 136 17.65 -4.35 -13.39
N TRP A 137 16.87 -5.16 -12.66
CA TRP A 137 15.87 -6.03 -13.28
C TRP A 137 14.83 -5.23 -14.07
N LYS A 138 14.36 -4.10 -13.53
CA LYS A 138 13.43 -3.19 -14.23
C LYS A 138 13.90 -2.72 -15.61
N ASN A 139 15.22 -2.64 -15.84
CA ASN A 139 15.78 -2.23 -17.13
C ASN A 139 15.92 -3.41 -18.11
N LYS A 140 15.66 -4.65 -17.65
CA LYS A 140 15.82 -5.89 -18.42
C LYS A 140 14.50 -6.51 -18.82
N VAL A 141 13.42 -6.18 -18.13
CA VAL A 141 12.08 -6.65 -18.47
C VAL A 141 11.26 -5.53 -19.05
N LEU A 142 10.55 -5.85 -20.12
CA LEU A 142 9.57 -4.98 -20.76
C LEU A 142 8.34 -5.83 -21.01
N THR A 143 7.17 -5.35 -20.59
CA THR A 143 5.92 -6.04 -20.91
C THR A 143 5.58 -5.79 -22.37
N LEU A 144 5.51 -6.86 -23.16
CA LEU A 144 5.06 -6.81 -24.54
C LEU A 144 3.59 -7.23 -24.57
N ASN A 145 2.73 -6.35 -25.06
CA ASN A 145 1.36 -6.74 -25.38
C ASN A 145 1.35 -7.45 -26.75
N GLU A 146 0.44 -8.41 -26.93
CA GLU A 146 0.24 -9.05 -28.23
C GLU A 146 -0.25 -8.00 -29.25
N GLY A 147 0.44 -7.90 -30.40
CA GLY A 147 0.11 -6.96 -31.48
C GLY A 147 1.17 -5.89 -31.74
N PHE A 148 0.81 -4.86 -32.52
CA PHE A 148 1.68 -3.73 -32.80
C PHE A 148 1.87 -2.86 -31.57
N ASN A 149 3.04 -2.94 -30.95
CA ASN A 149 3.46 -2.04 -29.88
C ASN A 149 3.83 -0.68 -30.48
N LEU A 150 2.81 0.14 -30.74
CA LEU A 150 2.99 1.53 -31.16
C LEU A 150 3.74 2.30 -30.07
N LYS A 151 4.57 3.28 -30.48
CA LYS A 151 5.24 4.16 -29.52
C LYS A 151 4.17 4.87 -28.67
N PRO A 152 4.23 4.77 -27.33
CA PRO A 152 3.28 5.45 -26.46
C PRO A 152 3.25 6.94 -26.76
N ALA A 153 2.05 7.50 -26.88
CA ALA A 153 1.89 8.93 -27.08
C ALA A 153 2.36 9.69 -25.83
N LYS A 154 3.06 10.81 -26.02
CA LYS A 154 3.41 11.71 -24.92
C LYS A 154 2.15 12.41 -24.42
N ILE A 155 1.64 11.98 -23.27
CA ILE A 155 0.47 12.58 -22.61
C ILE A 155 0.92 13.79 -21.81
N LYS A 156 0.23 14.94 -21.97
CA LYS A 156 0.50 16.14 -21.15
C LYS A 156 0.13 15.87 -19.69
N LYS A 157 0.96 16.37 -18.77
CA LYS A 157 0.73 16.27 -17.32
C LYS A 157 -0.67 16.80 -16.97
N GLY A 158 -1.38 16.08 -16.11
CA GLY A 158 -2.73 16.45 -15.65
C GLY A 158 -3.88 15.91 -16.48
N ILE A 159 -3.68 15.54 -17.76
CA ILE A 159 -4.74 14.96 -18.59
C ILE A 159 -5.19 13.61 -18.03
N LEU A 160 -4.25 12.65 -17.93
CA LEU A 160 -4.56 11.31 -17.44
C LEU A 160 -5.16 11.34 -16.01
N PRO A 161 -4.60 12.12 -15.06
CA PRO A 161 -5.21 12.22 -13.73
C PRO A 161 -6.63 12.76 -13.72
N THR A 162 -6.94 13.73 -14.58
CA THR A 162 -8.28 14.29 -14.70
C THR A 162 -9.25 13.24 -15.22
N ILE A 163 -8.88 12.47 -16.25
CA ILE A 163 -9.72 11.42 -16.84
C ILE A 163 -9.96 10.28 -15.84
N GLN A 164 -8.90 9.83 -15.15
CA GLN A 164 -9.02 8.80 -14.12
C GLN A 164 -9.95 9.25 -12.97
N SER A 165 -9.83 10.51 -12.54
CA SER A 165 -10.68 11.04 -11.46
C SER A 165 -12.12 11.20 -11.90
N SER A 166 -12.38 11.64 -13.13
CA SER A 166 -13.74 11.79 -13.64
C SER A 166 -14.41 10.44 -13.92
N LEU A 167 -13.67 9.43 -14.36
CA LEU A 167 -14.15 8.04 -14.44
C LEU A 167 -14.53 7.53 -13.05
N TRP A 168 -13.67 7.71 -12.07
CA TRP A 168 -13.90 7.26 -10.70
C TRP A 168 -15.11 7.95 -10.05
N GLU A 169 -15.25 9.26 -10.26
CA GLU A 169 -16.32 10.07 -9.65
C GLU A 169 -17.60 10.12 -10.50
N GLY A 170 -17.62 9.48 -11.69
CA GLY A 170 -18.77 9.53 -12.61
C GLY A 170 -19.08 10.93 -13.14
N LYS A 171 -18.06 11.81 -13.27
CA LYS A 171 -18.23 13.22 -13.66
C LYS A 171 -18.02 13.45 -15.16
N GLN A 172 -18.79 14.38 -15.72
CA GLN A 172 -18.55 14.90 -17.07
C GLN A 172 -17.26 15.71 -17.12
N ILE A 173 -16.59 15.69 -18.26
CA ILE A 173 -15.41 16.52 -18.55
C ILE A 173 -15.62 17.37 -19.79
N LYS A 174 -15.09 18.60 -19.76
CA LYS A 174 -14.96 19.43 -20.97
C LYS A 174 -13.58 19.20 -21.58
N VAL A 175 -13.56 18.80 -22.85
CA VAL A 175 -12.33 18.52 -23.58
C VAL A 175 -12.24 19.37 -24.84
N LYS A 176 -11.02 19.70 -25.25
CA LYS A 176 -10.73 20.26 -26.57
C LYS A 176 -10.07 19.17 -27.41
N TYR A 177 -10.69 18.80 -28.52
CA TYR A 177 -10.24 17.73 -29.40
C TYR A 177 -10.00 18.26 -30.81
N THR A 178 -8.85 17.93 -31.39
CA THR A 178 -8.52 18.25 -32.79
C THR A 178 -8.85 17.04 -33.64
N SER A 179 -9.75 17.21 -34.61
CA SER A 179 -10.13 16.14 -35.54
C SER A 179 -8.95 15.69 -36.42
N ALA A 180 -8.76 14.38 -36.54
CA ALA A 180 -7.75 13.79 -37.43
C ALA A 180 -7.94 14.17 -38.91
N TYR A 181 -9.18 14.30 -39.37
CA TYR A 181 -9.49 14.56 -40.78
C TYR A 181 -9.64 16.04 -41.13
N LYS A 182 -10.21 16.84 -40.21
CA LYS A 182 -10.56 18.25 -40.49
C LYS A 182 -9.54 19.24 -39.92
N ASN A 183 -8.57 18.77 -39.14
CA ASN A 183 -7.58 19.57 -38.42
C ASN A 183 -8.15 20.79 -37.68
N LYS A 184 -9.41 20.68 -37.21
CA LYS A 184 -10.15 21.75 -36.55
C LYS A 184 -10.33 21.41 -35.08
N LEU A 185 -10.00 22.37 -34.22
CA LEU A 185 -10.21 22.29 -32.78
C LEU A 185 -11.71 22.46 -32.47
N LYS A 186 -12.26 21.54 -31.67
CA LYS A 186 -13.63 21.63 -31.16
C LYS A 186 -13.66 21.31 -29.67
N THR A 187 -14.64 21.90 -28.97
CA THR A 187 -14.89 21.64 -27.56
C THR A 187 -16.05 20.67 -27.42
N TYR A 188 -15.91 19.68 -26.54
CA TYR A 188 -16.92 18.67 -26.26
C TYR A 188 -17.12 18.53 -24.75
N THR A 189 -18.34 18.21 -24.34
CA THR A 189 -18.63 17.69 -23.00
C THR A 189 -18.80 16.18 -23.12
N LEU A 190 -17.96 15.40 -22.44
CA LEU A 190 -17.94 13.95 -22.55
C LEU A 190 -18.26 13.31 -21.19
N HIS A 191 -18.89 12.13 -21.25
CA HIS A 191 -18.96 11.18 -20.14
C HIS A 191 -17.90 10.11 -20.37
N PRO A 192 -16.81 10.11 -19.59
CA PRO A 192 -15.84 9.03 -19.64
C PRO A 192 -16.49 7.70 -19.24
N VAL A 193 -16.31 6.65 -20.04
CA VAL A 193 -16.86 5.31 -19.77
C VAL A 193 -15.79 4.24 -19.55
N GLY A 194 -14.55 4.49 -19.97
CA GLY A 194 -13.43 3.59 -19.75
C GLY A 194 -12.10 4.21 -20.18
N LEU A 195 -11.01 3.56 -19.75
CA LEU A 195 -9.64 3.77 -20.23
C LEU A 195 -9.15 2.44 -20.79
N VAL A 196 -8.44 2.51 -21.91
CA VAL A 196 -7.83 1.38 -22.62
C VAL A 196 -6.37 1.72 -22.89
#